data_AF-A0A9P5VYM5-F1
#
_entry.id   AF-A0A9P5VYM5-F1
#
_cell.length_a   1.000
_cell.length_b   1.000
_cell.length_c   1.000
_cell.angle_alpha   90.00
_cell.angle_beta   90.00
_cell.angle_gamma   90.00
#
_symmetry.space_group_name_H-M   'P 1'
#
loop_
_entity.id
_entity.type
_entity.pdbx_description
1 polymer ?
#
loop_
_entity_poly.entity_id
_entity_poly.type
_entity_poly.pdbx_seq_one_letter_code
_entity_poly.pdbx_strand_id
1 'polypeptide(L)'
;MGTSSNRSYGSSARSTVSTVSTASSNSYDEVTEKNMAFIWWLANKLTSYDEIMHKEILEDFFTDDAKYIHPALTVEGRYNIRKVFRVWTTLNKDEPEVTHIVFDGHTAIISLVQSLRPRVFPLIHLEVPATTTLLFKDTPEGPMIYSHQDSWTLEGIVQSVPLLGWWYDNVVRKILAAVMTSAGGFLHTANQTTGYLQFRAEEVQKMSNEIIEKSSAEIQQRSKEMTVKAQLMVDQAKDTVEKRVASAREEVQKMRKMIQPGATKTITNAPETIVEATETVA
;
A
#
# COMPACT_ATOMS: atom_id res chain seq x y z
N MET A 1 55.61 6.28 -56.46
CA MET A 1 56.60 7.04 -55.64
C MET A 1 55.88 7.45 -54.37
N GLY A 2 56.00 6.72 -53.27
CA GLY A 2 56.93 7.00 -52.17
C GLY A 2 56.47 8.26 -51.41
N THR A 3 56.01 8.23 -50.16
CA THR A 3 56.75 7.77 -48.97
C THR A 3 55.85 7.67 -47.73
N SER A 4 56.26 6.80 -46.81
CA SER A 4 55.70 6.55 -45.47
C SER A 4 55.79 7.76 -44.52
N SER A 5 54.90 7.80 -43.53
CA SER A 5 55.29 8.20 -42.16
C SER A 5 54.37 7.58 -41.10
N ASN A 6 54.98 6.76 -40.25
CA ASN A 6 54.47 6.31 -38.96
C ASN A 6 54.39 7.48 -37.97
N ARG A 7 53.35 7.53 -37.14
CA ARG A 7 53.42 8.07 -35.77
C ARG A 7 52.38 7.43 -34.87
N SER A 8 52.89 6.60 -33.96
CA SER A 8 52.29 6.23 -32.67
C SER A 8 52.25 7.45 -31.75
N TYR A 9 51.21 7.59 -30.91
CA TYR A 9 51.28 7.92 -29.47
C TYR A 9 49.87 8.11 -28.88
N GLY A 10 49.65 7.59 -27.68
CA GLY A 10 48.76 8.21 -26.70
C GLY A 10 47.45 7.50 -26.38
N SER A 11 47.55 6.36 -25.69
CA SER A 11 46.44 5.83 -24.88
C SER A 11 46.13 6.82 -23.74
N SER A 12 44.98 7.49 -23.81
CA SER A 12 44.39 8.19 -22.68
C SER A 12 43.16 7.41 -22.24
N ALA A 13 43.32 6.62 -21.19
CA ALA A 13 42.23 6.00 -20.46
C ALA A 13 41.40 7.11 -19.80
N ARG A 14 40.32 7.53 -20.47
CA ARG A 14 39.29 8.37 -19.86
C ARG A 14 38.39 7.44 -19.04
N SER A 15 38.58 7.47 -17.73
CA SER A 15 37.73 6.81 -16.75
C SER A 15 36.29 7.30 -16.94
N THR A 16 35.47 6.50 -17.60
CA THR A 16 34.01 6.64 -17.56
C THR A 16 33.58 6.27 -16.16
N VAL A 17 33.27 7.29 -15.36
CA VAL A 17 32.49 7.14 -14.14
C VAL A 17 31.15 6.56 -14.57
N SER A 18 31.00 5.26 -14.38
CA SER A 18 29.71 4.60 -14.42
C SER A 18 28.89 5.15 -13.26
N THR A 19 28.10 6.17 -13.53
CA THR A 19 27.00 6.58 -12.67
C THR A 19 26.07 5.38 -12.58
N VAL A 20 26.22 4.61 -11.49
CA VAL A 20 25.31 3.52 -11.15
C VAL A 20 23.93 4.16 -10.97
N SER A 21 23.02 3.83 -11.89
CA SER A 21 21.64 4.27 -11.90
C SER A 21 20.92 3.77 -10.64
N THR A 22 20.87 4.60 -9.60
CA THR A 22 20.00 4.42 -8.42
C THR A 22 18.55 4.84 -8.68
N ALA A 23 18.16 5.01 -9.94
CA ALA A 23 16.88 5.63 -10.33
C ALA A 23 15.69 4.66 -10.42
N SER A 24 15.89 3.34 -10.29
CA SER A 24 14.84 2.35 -10.60
C SER A 24 13.98 1.91 -9.41
N SER A 25 14.41 2.10 -8.15
CA SER A 25 13.57 1.71 -6.99
C SER A 25 12.59 2.80 -6.56
N ASN A 26 12.96 4.07 -6.74
CA ASN A 26 12.14 5.19 -6.25
C ASN A 26 10.89 5.43 -7.09
N SER A 27 10.91 5.15 -8.40
CA SER A 27 9.76 5.45 -9.26
C SER A 27 8.59 4.48 -9.06
N TYR A 28 8.87 3.22 -8.72
CA TYR A 28 7.83 2.22 -8.50
C TYR A 28 7.09 2.46 -7.18
N ASP A 29 7.82 2.87 -6.15
CA ASP A 29 7.25 3.18 -4.84
C ASP A 29 6.41 4.46 -4.90
N GLU A 30 6.87 5.47 -5.64
CA GLU A 30 6.13 6.72 -5.84
C GLU A 30 4.82 6.52 -6.64
N VAL A 31 4.83 5.65 -7.65
CA VAL A 31 3.61 5.33 -8.43
C VAL A 31 2.61 4.55 -7.58
N THR A 32 3.10 3.57 -6.80
CA THR A 32 2.26 2.79 -5.88
C THR A 32 1.63 3.69 -4.82
N GLU A 33 2.40 4.60 -4.22
CA GLU A 33 1.89 5.56 -3.24
C GLU A 33 0.82 6.49 -3.82
N LYS A 34 1.04 7.03 -5.03
CA LYS A 34 0.06 7.88 -5.71
C LYS A 34 -1.23 7.13 -6.03
N ASN A 35 -1.12 5.89 -6.50
CA ASN A 35 -2.27 5.04 -6.78
C ASN A 35 -3.05 4.74 -5.50
N MET A 36 -2.36 4.37 -4.42
CA MET A 36 -3.00 4.13 -3.12
C MET A 36 -3.68 5.39 -2.57
N ALA A 37 -3.05 6.55 -2.67
CA ALA A 37 -3.65 7.83 -2.26
C ALA A 37 -4.91 8.16 -3.08
N PHE A 38 -4.88 7.88 -4.39
CA PHE A 38 -6.06 8.04 -5.26
C PHE A 38 -7.19 7.09 -4.87
N ILE A 39 -6.91 5.80 -4.68
CA ILE A 39 -7.95 4.83 -4.28
C ILE A 39 -8.51 5.16 -2.89
N TRP A 40 -7.66 5.64 -1.97
CA TRP A 40 -8.12 6.13 -0.67
C TRP A 40 -9.06 7.32 -0.79
N TRP A 41 -8.68 8.31 -1.60
CA TRP A 41 -9.55 9.44 -1.91
C TRP A 41 -10.88 8.97 -2.52
N LEU A 42 -10.83 8.12 -3.55
CA LEU A 42 -12.00 7.59 -4.24
C LEU A 42 -12.92 6.83 -3.28
N ALA A 43 -12.39 5.96 -2.43
CA ALA A 43 -13.16 5.19 -1.45
C ALA A 43 -13.90 6.10 -0.47
N ASN A 44 -13.22 7.09 0.12
CA ASN A 44 -13.84 8.05 1.03
C ASN A 44 -14.91 8.90 0.34
N LYS A 45 -14.71 9.21 -0.94
CA LYS A 45 -15.65 9.98 -1.73
C LYS A 45 -16.88 9.15 -2.14
N LEU A 46 -16.71 7.85 -2.36
CA LEU A 46 -17.80 6.89 -2.61
C LEU A 46 -18.64 6.56 -1.37
N THR A 47 -18.07 6.70 -0.17
CA THR A 47 -18.79 6.46 1.09
C THR A 47 -19.40 7.74 1.69
N SER A 48 -19.05 8.91 1.16
CA SER A 48 -19.60 10.21 1.56
C SER A 48 -21.12 10.29 1.31
N TYR A 49 -21.84 11.12 2.07
CA TYR A 49 -23.27 11.38 1.83
C TYR A 49 -23.52 12.59 0.92
N ASP A 50 -22.48 13.13 0.27
CA ASP A 50 -22.60 14.23 -0.68
C ASP A 50 -23.11 13.75 -2.06
N GLU A 51 -24.35 14.14 -2.39
CA GLU A 51 -24.99 13.77 -3.67
C GLU A 51 -24.33 14.37 -4.92
N ILE A 52 -23.69 15.54 -4.79
CA ILE A 52 -22.98 16.19 -5.91
C ILE A 52 -21.72 15.40 -6.19
N MET A 53 -20.99 15.08 -5.12
CA MET A 53 -19.78 14.27 -5.18
C MET A 53 -20.02 12.88 -5.77
N HIS A 54 -21.10 12.20 -5.36
CA HIS A 54 -21.49 10.93 -5.97
C HIS A 54 -21.77 11.04 -7.46
N LYS A 55 -22.40 12.14 -7.90
CA LYS A 55 -22.65 12.37 -9.32
C LYS A 55 -21.34 12.47 -10.07
N GLU A 56 -20.42 13.31 -9.60
CA GLU A 56 -19.11 13.54 -10.22
C GLU A 56 -18.30 12.26 -10.29
N ILE A 57 -18.22 11.49 -9.19
CA ILE A 57 -17.48 10.22 -9.19
C ILE A 57 -18.05 9.23 -10.19
N LEU A 58 -19.37 9.08 -10.23
CA LEU A 58 -20.01 8.18 -11.18
C LEU A 58 -19.78 8.67 -12.62
N GLU A 59 -19.79 9.98 -12.85
CA GLU A 59 -19.55 10.56 -14.19
C GLU A 59 -18.10 10.40 -14.65
N ASP A 60 -17.13 10.56 -13.75
CA ASP A 60 -15.71 10.62 -14.09
C ASP A 60 -15.01 9.26 -14.00
N PHE A 61 -15.46 8.36 -13.12
CA PHE A 61 -14.74 7.12 -12.81
C PHE A 61 -15.53 5.83 -13.08
N PHE A 62 -16.82 5.89 -13.40
CA PHE A 62 -17.61 4.69 -13.73
C PHE A 62 -17.92 4.63 -15.21
N THR A 63 -17.92 3.42 -15.76
CA THR A 63 -18.40 3.22 -17.14
C THR A 63 -19.92 3.36 -17.23
N ASP A 64 -20.41 3.70 -18.43
CA ASP A 64 -21.85 3.85 -18.67
C ASP A 64 -22.66 2.61 -18.30
N ASP A 65 -22.08 1.44 -18.51
CA ASP A 65 -22.61 0.10 -18.26
C ASP A 65 -22.21 -0.48 -16.89
N ALA A 66 -21.67 0.34 -15.98
CA ALA A 66 -21.16 -0.15 -14.71
C ALA A 66 -22.23 -0.88 -13.89
N LYS A 67 -21.83 -1.95 -13.19
CA LYS A 67 -22.71 -2.77 -12.37
C LYS A 67 -22.46 -2.54 -10.89
N TYR A 68 -23.52 -2.31 -10.14
CA TYR A 68 -23.49 -2.29 -8.68
C TYR A 68 -24.21 -3.53 -8.15
N ILE A 69 -23.47 -4.35 -7.41
CA ILE A 69 -23.92 -5.62 -6.85
C ILE A 69 -23.88 -5.47 -5.34
N HIS A 70 -25.04 -5.52 -4.69
CA HIS A 70 -25.18 -5.48 -3.25
C HIS A 70 -25.97 -6.72 -2.80
N PRO A 71 -25.83 -7.21 -1.56
CA PRO A 71 -26.55 -8.40 -1.11
C PRO A 71 -28.07 -8.36 -1.31
N ALA A 72 -28.65 -7.17 -1.28
CA ALA A 72 -30.08 -6.96 -1.44
C ALA A 72 -30.53 -6.69 -2.89
N LEU A 73 -29.63 -6.32 -3.80
CA LEU A 73 -30.00 -5.86 -5.14
C LEU A 73 -28.81 -5.84 -6.08
N THR A 74 -29.08 -6.00 -7.38
CA THR A 74 -28.13 -5.72 -8.45
C THR A 74 -28.73 -4.70 -9.40
N VAL A 75 -27.92 -3.71 -9.80
CA VAL A 75 -28.31 -2.66 -10.75
C VAL A 75 -27.20 -2.39 -11.74
N GLU A 76 -27.59 -1.87 -12.89
CA GLU A 76 -26.68 -1.57 -14.00
C GLU A 76 -26.91 -0.15 -14.48
N GLY A 77 -25.81 0.51 -14.83
CA GLY A 77 -25.75 1.87 -15.33
C GLY A 77 -25.65 2.93 -14.22
N ARG A 78 -24.81 3.95 -14.48
CA ARG A 78 -24.48 5.04 -13.55
C ARG A 78 -25.72 5.70 -12.92
N TYR A 79 -26.75 5.92 -13.74
CA TYR A 79 -28.02 6.50 -13.31
C TYR A 79 -28.71 5.68 -12.21
N ASN A 80 -28.73 4.35 -12.35
CA ASN A 80 -29.35 3.47 -11.37
C ASN A 80 -28.50 3.32 -10.11
N ILE A 81 -27.18 3.23 -10.27
CA ILE A 81 -26.24 3.22 -9.13
C ILE A 81 -26.43 4.47 -8.27
N ARG A 82 -26.50 5.65 -8.89
CA ARG A 82 -26.74 6.92 -8.18
C ARG A 82 -28.02 6.90 -7.35
N LYS A 83 -29.11 6.32 -7.88
CA LYS A 83 -30.36 6.18 -7.13
C LYS A 83 -30.19 5.30 -5.90
N VAL A 84 -29.43 4.21 -5.99
CA VAL A 84 -29.16 3.32 -4.85
C VAL A 84 -28.40 4.08 -3.76
N PHE A 85 -27.33 4.80 -4.11
CA PHE A 85 -26.58 5.61 -3.14
C PHE A 85 -27.48 6.64 -2.46
N ARG A 86 -28.33 7.34 -3.23
CA ARG A 86 -29.29 8.29 -2.65
C ARG A 86 -30.24 7.63 -1.66
N VAL A 87 -30.74 6.43 -1.96
CA VAL A 87 -31.60 5.68 -1.04
C VAL A 87 -30.84 5.37 0.24
N TRP A 88 -29.61 4.85 0.15
CA TRP A 88 -28.80 4.54 1.32
C TRP A 88 -28.51 5.77 2.20
N THR A 89 -28.11 6.89 1.58
CA THR A 89 -27.87 8.17 2.27
C THR A 89 -29.12 8.74 2.94
N THR A 90 -30.30 8.50 2.35
CA THR A 90 -31.58 8.93 2.94
C THR A 90 -32.00 8.03 4.11
N LEU A 91 -31.68 6.75 4.03
CA LEU A 91 -32.04 5.76 5.04
C LEU A 91 -31.18 5.88 6.30
N ASN A 92 -29.89 6.10 6.14
CA ASN A 92 -28.91 6.08 7.22
C ASN A 92 -28.49 7.50 7.60
N LYS A 93 -28.14 7.67 8.88
CA LYS A 93 -27.70 8.95 9.43
C LYS A 93 -26.19 9.15 9.28
N ASP A 94 -25.42 8.09 9.49
CA ASP A 94 -23.98 8.16 9.63
C ASP A 94 -23.28 7.53 8.42
N GLU A 95 -22.23 8.19 7.95
CA GLU A 95 -21.41 7.71 6.83
C GLU A 95 -20.63 6.45 7.23
N PRO A 96 -20.37 5.52 6.28
CA PRO A 96 -19.46 4.42 6.51
C PRO A 96 -18.01 4.89 6.71
N GLU A 97 -17.27 4.19 7.56
CA GLU A 97 -15.86 4.45 7.81
C GLU A 97 -14.97 3.48 7.04
N VAL A 98 -14.07 4.01 6.20
CA VAL A 98 -13.09 3.20 5.48
C VAL A 98 -11.94 2.84 6.42
N THR A 99 -11.70 1.56 6.63
CA THR A 99 -10.69 1.07 7.59
C THR A 99 -9.42 0.59 6.90
N HIS A 100 -9.55 -0.10 5.77
CA HIS A 100 -8.41 -0.67 5.05
C HIS A 100 -8.68 -0.71 3.55
N ILE A 101 -7.61 -0.54 2.76
CA ILE A 101 -7.67 -0.61 1.31
C ILE A 101 -6.50 -1.43 0.81
N VAL A 102 -6.80 -2.32 -0.13
CA VAL A 102 -5.82 -3.07 -0.90
C VAL A 102 -6.09 -2.81 -2.38
N PHE A 103 -5.05 -2.56 -3.17
CA PHE A 103 -5.17 -2.31 -4.60
C PHE A 103 -4.03 -2.98 -5.36
N ASP A 104 -4.35 -3.72 -6.42
CA ASP A 104 -3.39 -4.45 -7.26
C ASP A 104 -3.19 -3.84 -8.66
N GLY A 105 -3.80 -2.68 -8.93
CA GLY A 105 -3.82 -2.03 -10.23
C GLY A 105 -5.13 -2.22 -11.01
N HIS A 106 -5.88 -3.30 -10.76
CA HIS A 106 -7.12 -3.63 -11.48
C HIS A 106 -8.31 -3.86 -10.55
N THR A 107 -8.05 -4.21 -9.30
CA THR A 107 -9.02 -4.53 -8.27
C THR A 107 -8.67 -3.76 -7.01
N ALA A 108 -9.62 -2.95 -6.52
CA ALA A 108 -9.53 -2.38 -5.18
C ALA A 108 -10.46 -3.14 -4.24
N ILE A 109 -9.92 -3.63 -3.13
CA ILE A 109 -10.68 -4.21 -2.03
C ILE A 109 -10.66 -3.20 -0.88
N ILE A 110 -11.84 -2.70 -0.53
CA ILE A 110 -12.05 -1.67 0.48
C ILE A 110 -12.78 -2.32 1.64
N SER A 111 -12.11 -2.42 2.79
CA SER A 111 -12.75 -2.79 4.05
C SER A 111 -13.31 -1.55 4.70
N LEU A 112 -14.56 -1.63 5.14
CA LEU A 112 -15.26 -0.52 5.76
C LEU A 112 -16.22 -1.00 6.84
N VAL A 113 -16.56 -0.10 7.77
CA VAL A 113 -17.59 -0.33 8.78
C VAL A 113 -18.81 0.50 8.41
N GLN A 114 -19.93 -0.16 8.15
CA GLN A 114 -21.20 0.52 7.90
C GLN A 114 -21.93 0.80 9.21
N SER A 115 -22.10 2.07 9.52
CA SER A 115 -22.90 2.55 10.65
C SER A 115 -24.37 2.64 10.25
N LEU A 116 -25.09 1.52 10.38
CA LEU A 116 -26.52 1.44 10.15
C LEU A 116 -27.27 2.12 11.29
N ARG A 117 -27.56 3.41 11.09
CA ARG A 117 -28.41 4.22 11.97
C ARG A 117 -29.60 4.77 11.18
N PRO A 118 -30.74 4.06 11.17
CA PRO A 118 -31.90 4.46 10.38
C PRO A 118 -32.45 5.81 10.85
N ARG A 119 -32.67 6.76 9.93
CA ARG A 119 -33.16 8.10 10.30
C ARG A 119 -34.55 8.09 10.94
N VAL A 120 -35.39 7.13 10.56
CA VAL A 120 -36.75 6.94 11.12
C VAL A 120 -36.75 6.30 12.51
N PHE A 121 -35.65 5.63 12.91
CA PHE A 121 -35.52 4.97 14.21
C PHE A 121 -34.09 5.18 14.77
N PRO A 122 -33.78 6.38 15.28
CA PRO A 122 -32.41 6.76 15.65
C PRO A 122 -31.84 6.00 16.86
N LEU A 123 -32.68 5.22 17.56
CA LEU A 123 -32.27 4.37 18.68
C LEU A 123 -31.55 3.10 18.23
N ILE A 124 -31.71 2.70 16.96
CA ILE A 124 -30.99 1.57 16.38
C ILE A 124 -29.65 2.11 15.88
N HIS A 125 -28.57 1.63 16.48
CA HIS A 125 -27.22 1.86 16.00
C HIS A 125 -26.53 0.52 15.85
N LEU A 126 -26.16 0.20 14.62
CA LEU A 126 -25.50 -1.05 14.32
C LEU A 126 -24.27 -0.80 13.46
N GLU A 127 -23.16 -1.40 13.83
CA GLU A 127 -21.93 -1.39 13.05
C GLU A 127 -21.79 -2.73 12.34
N VAL A 128 -21.81 -2.70 11.01
CA VAL A 128 -21.68 -3.90 10.17
C VAL A 128 -20.37 -3.83 9.40
N PRO A 129 -19.40 -4.72 9.69
CA PRO A 129 -18.21 -4.85 8.85
C PRO A 129 -18.60 -5.32 7.45
N ALA A 130 -18.13 -4.59 6.45
CA ALA A 130 -18.41 -4.81 5.06
C ALA A 130 -17.14 -4.68 4.20
N THR A 131 -17.19 -5.30 3.04
CA THR A 131 -16.12 -5.23 2.03
C THR A 131 -16.72 -4.81 0.70
N THR A 132 -16.16 -3.75 0.15
CA THR A 132 -16.47 -3.23 -1.19
C THR A 132 -15.33 -3.59 -2.14
N THR A 133 -15.66 -4.27 -3.22
CA THR A 133 -14.71 -4.62 -4.29
C THR A 133 -15.02 -3.77 -5.53
N LEU A 134 -14.06 -2.97 -5.97
CA LEU A 134 -14.11 -2.21 -7.21
C LEU A 134 -13.25 -2.88 -8.26
N LEU A 135 -13.83 -3.17 -9.43
CA LEU A 135 -13.12 -3.72 -10.58
C LEU A 135 -12.98 -2.64 -11.65
N PHE A 136 -11.74 -2.44 -12.09
CA PHE A 136 -11.36 -1.44 -13.08
C PHE A 136 -11.14 -2.12 -14.45
N LYS A 137 -11.49 -1.41 -15.52
CA LYS A 137 -11.14 -1.76 -16.91
C LYS A 137 -10.56 -0.53 -17.59
N ASP A 138 -9.59 -0.76 -18.47
CA ASP A 138 -9.03 0.31 -19.28
C ASP A 138 -10.04 0.78 -20.33
N THR A 139 -10.25 2.09 -20.40
CA THR A 139 -11.05 2.76 -21.44
C THR A 139 -10.18 3.80 -22.14
N PRO A 140 -10.63 4.38 -23.27
CA PRO A 140 -9.92 5.48 -23.93
C PRO A 140 -9.70 6.71 -23.04
N GLU A 141 -10.52 6.87 -22.01
CA GLU A 141 -10.47 8.00 -21.06
C GLU A 141 -9.57 7.69 -19.85
N GLY A 142 -9.26 6.41 -19.62
CA GLY A 142 -8.43 5.94 -18.51
C GLY A 142 -9.00 4.68 -17.84
N PRO A 143 -8.42 4.23 -16.72
CA PRO A 143 -8.98 3.14 -15.94
C PRO A 143 -10.31 3.57 -15.30
N MET A 144 -11.39 2.85 -15.60
CA MET A 144 -12.73 3.13 -15.10
C MET A 144 -13.34 1.91 -14.41
N ILE A 145 -14.17 2.17 -13.40
CA ILE A 145 -14.89 1.17 -12.62
C ILE A 145 -16.05 0.64 -13.46
N TYR A 146 -16.04 -0.66 -13.73
CA TYR A 146 -17.16 -1.34 -14.41
C TYR A 146 -17.96 -2.23 -13.46
N SER A 147 -17.42 -2.55 -12.28
CA SER A 147 -18.13 -3.32 -11.26
C SER A 147 -17.80 -2.80 -9.87
N HIS A 148 -18.85 -2.56 -9.08
CA HIS A 148 -18.80 -2.22 -7.67
C HIS A 148 -19.60 -3.29 -6.93
N GLN A 149 -18.94 -4.05 -6.06
CA GLN A 149 -19.56 -5.17 -5.35
C GLN A 149 -19.45 -4.98 -3.84
N ASP A 150 -20.57 -4.96 -3.16
CA ASP A 150 -20.63 -4.92 -1.71
C ASP A 150 -20.91 -6.31 -1.15
N SER A 151 -20.20 -6.64 -0.08
CA SER A 151 -20.43 -7.84 0.71
C SER A 151 -20.45 -7.46 2.19
N TRP A 152 -21.42 -7.99 2.91
CA TRP A 152 -21.49 -7.85 4.37
C TRP A 152 -20.97 -9.14 4.98
N THR A 153 -20.13 -9.02 6.02
CA THR A 153 -19.61 -10.21 6.71
C THR A 153 -20.75 -10.91 7.46
N LEU A 154 -20.78 -12.25 7.38
CA LEU A 154 -21.80 -13.05 8.09
C LEU A 154 -21.74 -12.81 9.61
N GLU A 155 -20.54 -12.57 10.15
CA GLU A 155 -20.33 -12.21 11.56
C GLU A 155 -21.06 -10.91 11.94
N GLY A 156 -20.95 -9.85 11.12
CA GLY A 156 -21.69 -8.59 11.32
C GLY A 156 -23.20 -8.72 11.18
N ILE A 157 -23.67 -9.66 10.34
CA ILE A 157 -25.10 -9.97 10.23
C ILE A 157 -25.60 -10.77 11.44
N VAL A 158 -24.84 -11.78 11.88
CA VAL A 158 -25.20 -12.72 12.95
C VAL A 158 -25.24 -12.05 14.32
N GLN A 159 -24.36 -11.09 14.59
CA GLN A 159 -24.39 -10.33 15.85
C GLN A 159 -25.62 -9.42 15.99
N SER A 160 -26.36 -9.20 14.91
CA SER A 160 -27.37 -8.14 14.82
C SER A 160 -28.77 -8.65 14.43
N VAL A 161 -28.94 -9.97 14.43
CA VAL A 161 -30.05 -10.72 13.80
C VAL A 161 -31.46 -10.26 14.18
N PRO A 162 -31.83 -10.02 15.45
CA PRO A 162 -33.21 -9.63 15.75
C PRO A 162 -33.57 -8.24 15.23
N LEU A 163 -32.58 -7.34 15.12
CA LEU A 163 -32.77 -5.96 14.68
C LEU A 163 -32.59 -5.80 13.16
N LEU A 164 -31.62 -6.53 12.57
CA LEU A 164 -31.38 -6.54 11.13
C LEU A 164 -32.54 -7.13 10.35
N GLY A 165 -33.07 -8.28 10.78
CA GLY A 165 -34.20 -8.91 10.09
C GLY A 165 -35.42 -7.99 10.05
N TRP A 166 -35.78 -7.41 11.20
CA TRP A 166 -36.87 -6.44 11.29
C TRP A 166 -36.62 -5.20 10.42
N TRP A 167 -35.43 -4.59 10.51
CA TRP A 167 -35.08 -3.40 9.75
C TRP A 167 -35.09 -3.66 8.24
N TYR A 168 -34.55 -4.79 7.81
CA TYR A 168 -34.56 -5.20 6.42
C TYR A 168 -35.99 -5.35 5.89
N ASP A 169 -36.82 -6.15 6.56
CA ASP A 169 -38.19 -6.44 6.10
C ASP A 169 -39.11 -5.22 6.17
N ASN A 170 -38.91 -4.33 7.14
CA ASN A 170 -39.81 -3.21 7.37
C ASN A 170 -39.35 -1.89 6.78
N VAL A 171 -38.06 -1.67 6.59
CA VAL A 171 -37.50 -0.39 6.13
C VAL A 171 -36.90 -0.56 4.74
N VAL A 172 -35.83 -1.37 4.62
CA VAL A 172 -35.09 -1.52 3.36
C VAL A 172 -36.00 -2.06 2.27
N ARG A 173 -36.72 -3.15 2.53
CA ARG A 173 -37.59 -3.80 1.55
C ARG A 173 -38.72 -2.89 1.08
N LYS A 174 -39.36 -2.14 1.98
CA LYS A 174 -40.48 -1.23 1.64
C LYS A 174 -39.99 -0.03 0.84
N ILE A 175 -38.86 0.55 1.22
CA ILE A 175 -38.30 1.72 0.55
C ILE A 175 -37.69 1.34 -0.80
N LEU A 176 -36.99 0.20 -0.87
CA LEU A 176 -36.50 -0.34 -2.13
C LEU A 176 -37.65 -0.70 -3.06
N ALA A 177 -38.72 -1.33 -2.56
CA ALA A 177 -39.93 -1.59 -3.35
C ALA A 177 -40.54 -0.28 -3.87
N ALA A 178 -40.67 0.75 -3.03
CA ALA A 178 -41.18 2.05 -3.46
C ALA A 178 -40.29 2.72 -4.53
N VAL A 179 -38.97 2.59 -4.40
CA VAL A 179 -38.00 3.09 -5.40
C VAL A 179 -38.11 2.28 -6.69
N MET A 180 -38.24 0.96 -6.62
CA MET A 180 -38.41 0.10 -7.78
C MET A 180 -39.73 0.38 -8.52
N THR A 181 -40.82 0.58 -7.78
CA THR A 181 -42.15 0.88 -8.36
C THR A 181 -42.21 2.28 -8.94
N SER A 182 -41.58 3.28 -8.30
CA SER A 182 -41.54 4.66 -8.83
C SER A 182 -40.58 4.84 -10.00
N ALA A 183 -39.57 3.99 -10.13
CA ALA A 183 -38.51 4.16 -11.12
C ALA A 183 -38.73 3.44 -12.45
N GLY A 184 -39.76 2.60 -12.63
CA GLY A 184 -40.20 1.99 -13.90
C GLY A 184 -39.20 1.07 -14.63
N GLY A 185 -37.94 1.49 -14.80
CA GLY A 185 -36.83 0.77 -15.44
C GLY A 185 -35.93 -0.04 -14.51
N PHE A 186 -36.18 -0.04 -13.19
CA PHE A 186 -35.40 -0.83 -12.22
C PHE A 186 -35.76 -2.33 -12.21
N LEU A 187 -36.98 -2.66 -12.66
CA LEU A 187 -37.55 -4.01 -12.59
C LEU A 187 -36.86 -5.02 -13.51
N HIS A 188 -36.15 -4.58 -14.55
CA HIS A 188 -35.50 -5.50 -15.48
C HIS A 188 -34.15 -6.05 -14.96
N THR A 189 -33.51 -5.37 -14.01
CA THR A 189 -32.12 -5.68 -13.60
C THR A 189 -32.01 -6.33 -12.21
N ALA A 190 -33.02 -6.17 -11.34
CA ALA A 190 -32.94 -6.58 -9.94
C ALA A 190 -33.23 -8.07 -9.65
N ASN A 191 -33.56 -8.89 -10.66
CA ASN A 191 -34.25 -10.17 -10.44
C ASN A 191 -33.35 -11.43 -10.24
N GLN A 192 -32.07 -11.30 -9.88
CA GLN A 192 -31.25 -12.50 -9.63
C GLN A 192 -30.21 -12.30 -8.54
N THR A 193 -30.58 -12.44 -7.26
CA THR A 193 -29.57 -12.84 -6.26
C THR A 193 -30.20 -13.40 -4.97
N THR A 194 -30.25 -14.72 -4.83
CA THR A 194 -30.46 -15.36 -3.50
C THR A 194 -29.53 -16.54 -3.24
N GLY A 195 -28.57 -16.83 -4.13
CA GLY A 195 -27.55 -17.88 -3.94
C GLY A 195 -26.09 -17.41 -4.01
N TYR A 196 -25.84 -16.13 -4.32
CA TYR A 196 -24.50 -15.62 -4.64
C TYR A 196 -23.65 -15.25 -3.41
N LEU A 197 -24.29 -14.98 -2.27
CA LEU A 197 -23.65 -14.36 -1.11
C LEU A 197 -22.75 -15.29 -0.30
N GLN A 198 -23.11 -16.56 -0.20
CA GLN A 198 -22.37 -17.49 0.66
C GLN A 198 -21.08 -18.00 0.00
N PHE A 199 -21.09 -18.19 -1.32
CA PHE A 199 -19.92 -18.65 -2.07
C PHE A 199 -18.91 -17.51 -2.34
N ARG A 200 -19.39 -16.27 -2.52
CA ARG A 200 -18.53 -15.13 -2.88
C ARG A 200 -17.89 -14.41 -1.70
N ALA A 201 -18.52 -14.40 -0.52
CA ALA A 201 -17.89 -13.83 0.67
C ALA A 201 -16.60 -14.60 1.04
N GLU A 202 -16.63 -15.93 0.93
CA GLU A 202 -15.44 -16.77 1.11
C GLU A 202 -14.38 -16.52 0.03
N GLU A 203 -14.79 -16.35 -1.23
CA GLU A 203 -13.88 -16.07 -2.35
C GLU A 203 -13.21 -14.69 -2.22
N VAL A 204 -13.96 -13.65 -1.85
CA VAL A 204 -13.43 -12.30 -1.61
C VAL A 204 -12.54 -12.28 -0.39
N GLN A 205 -12.89 -12.99 0.69
CA GLN A 205 -12.04 -13.08 1.88
C GLN A 205 -10.76 -13.87 1.61
N LYS A 206 -10.84 -14.96 0.83
CA LYS A 206 -9.66 -15.71 0.37
C LYS A 206 -8.77 -14.86 -0.53
N MET A 207 -9.34 -14.14 -1.49
CA MET A 207 -8.61 -13.24 -2.38
C MET A 207 -7.96 -12.08 -1.60
N SER A 208 -8.69 -11.49 -0.65
CA SER A 208 -8.14 -10.46 0.23
C SER A 208 -6.97 -11.00 1.05
N ASN A 209 -7.12 -12.17 1.67
CA ASN A 209 -6.04 -12.80 2.43
C ASN A 209 -4.83 -13.15 1.54
N GLU A 210 -5.07 -13.63 0.32
CA GLU A 210 -4.01 -13.95 -0.65
C GLU A 210 -3.26 -12.69 -1.10
N ILE A 211 -3.96 -11.58 -1.33
CA ILE A 211 -3.31 -10.31 -1.70
C ILE A 211 -2.55 -9.74 -0.49
N ILE A 212 -3.11 -9.81 0.72
CA ILE A 212 -2.43 -9.38 1.95
C ILE A 212 -1.17 -10.23 2.18
N GLU A 213 -1.26 -11.55 2.00
CA GLU A 213 -0.14 -12.47 2.17
C GLU A 213 0.95 -12.22 1.12
N LYS A 214 0.57 -12.05 -0.15
CA LYS A 214 1.50 -11.75 -1.24
C LYS A 214 2.18 -10.38 -1.03
N SER A 215 1.41 -9.36 -0.67
CA SER A 215 1.94 -8.03 -0.36
C SER A 215 2.88 -8.07 0.85
N SER A 216 2.53 -8.80 1.91
CA SER A 216 3.38 -8.99 3.09
C SER A 216 4.68 -9.72 2.76
N ALA A 217 4.62 -10.76 1.92
CA ALA A 217 5.78 -11.50 1.47
C ALA A 217 6.73 -10.61 0.63
N GLU A 218 6.19 -9.81 -0.29
CA GLU A 218 6.97 -8.86 -1.10
C GLU A 218 7.62 -7.77 -0.22
N ILE A 219 6.89 -7.24 0.77
CA ILE A 219 7.43 -6.26 1.74
C ILE A 219 8.54 -6.88 2.58
N GLN A 220 8.38 -8.11 3.06
CA GLN A 220 9.43 -8.81 3.81
C GLN A 220 10.67 -9.09 2.96
N GLN A 221 10.49 -9.48 1.70
CA GLN A 221 11.60 -9.71 0.79
C GLN A 221 12.37 -8.42 0.52
N ARG A 222 11.67 -7.31 0.25
CA ARG A 222 12.29 -5.99 0.10
C ARG A 222 12.98 -5.50 1.37
N SER A 223 12.41 -5.77 2.54
CA SER A 223 13.03 -5.45 3.82
C SER A 223 14.35 -6.20 4.01
N LYS A 224 14.38 -7.50 3.66
CA LYS A 224 15.61 -8.32 3.68
C LYS A 224 16.65 -7.81 2.69
N GLU A 225 16.25 -7.47 1.47
CA GLU A 225 17.17 -6.92 0.46
C GLU A 225 17.75 -5.56 0.90
N MET A 226 16.92 -4.69 1.50
CA MET A 226 17.38 -3.42 2.06
C MET A 226 18.33 -3.61 3.24
N THR A 227 18.07 -4.56 4.14
CA THR A 227 18.98 -4.83 5.27
C THR A 227 20.31 -5.38 4.80
N VAL A 228 20.33 -6.28 3.81
CA VAL A 228 21.57 -6.78 3.21
C VAL A 228 22.34 -5.63 2.54
N LYS A 229 21.65 -4.76 1.80
CA LYS A 229 22.27 -3.59 1.16
C LYS A 229 22.82 -2.58 2.17
N ALA A 230 22.11 -2.34 3.26
CA ALA A 230 22.56 -1.47 4.34
C ALA A 230 23.80 -2.06 5.04
N GLN A 231 23.81 -3.37 5.31
CA GLN A 231 24.97 -4.04 5.88
C GLN A 231 26.20 -3.94 4.97
N LEU A 232 26.02 -4.13 3.66
CA LEU A 232 27.09 -3.98 2.68
C LEU A 232 27.65 -2.55 2.63
N MET A 233 26.80 -1.52 2.78
CA MET A 233 27.24 -0.13 2.86
C MET A 233 28.02 0.15 4.15
N VAL A 234 27.62 -0.45 5.28
CA VAL A 234 28.35 -0.34 6.56
C VAL A 234 29.73 -0.98 6.43
N ASP A 235 29.84 -2.16 5.81
CA ASP A 235 31.10 -2.85 5.60
C ASP A 235 32.04 -2.07 4.66
N GLN A 236 31.51 -1.49 3.57
CA GLN A 236 32.27 -0.60 2.69
C GLN A 236 32.77 0.67 3.40
N ALA A 237 31.94 1.24 4.27
CA ALA A 237 32.33 2.40 5.07
C ALA A 237 33.44 2.04 6.07
N LYS A 238 33.33 0.87 6.72
CA LYS A 238 34.35 0.34 7.62
C LYS A 238 35.69 0.13 6.91
N ASP A 239 35.71 -0.53 5.76
CA ASP A 239 36.91 -0.72 4.94
C ASP A 239 37.56 0.61 4.53
N THR A 240 36.74 1.61 4.20
CA THR A 240 37.22 2.94 3.83
C THR A 240 37.86 3.66 5.02
N VAL A 241 37.26 3.53 6.21
CA VAL A 241 37.82 4.08 7.45
C VAL A 241 39.12 3.38 7.81
N GLU A 242 39.18 2.04 7.74
CA GLU A 242 40.38 1.27 8.03
C GLU A 242 41.53 1.63 7.09
N LYS A 243 41.27 1.79 5.79
CA LYS A 243 42.27 2.28 4.82
C LYS A 243 42.78 3.68 5.15
N ARG A 244 41.90 4.60 5.55
CA ARG A 244 42.29 5.96 5.96
C ARG A 244 43.13 5.95 7.24
N VAL A 245 42.76 5.12 8.22
CA VAL A 245 43.51 4.97 9.47
C VAL A 245 44.88 4.35 9.22
N ALA A 246 44.98 3.35 8.35
CA ALA A 246 46.26 2.74 7.96
C ALA A 246 47.18 3.75 7.27
N SER A 247 46.66 4.51 6.30
CA SER A 247 47.41 5.57 5.61
C SER A 247 47.92 6.65 6.57
N ALA A 248 47.07 7.11 7.49
CA ALA A 248 47.47 8.08 8.51
C ALA A 248 48.55 7.52 9.46
N ARG A 249 48.47 6.24 9.83
CA ARG A 249 49.50 5.58 10.64
C ARG A 249 50.85 5.50 9.92
N GLU A 250 50.85 5.20 8.62
CA GLU A 250 52.07 5.19 7.80
C GLU A 250 52.68 6.59 7.69
N GLU A 251 51.86 7.62 7.50
CA GLU A 251 52.29 9.02 7.41
C GLU A 251 52.91 9.50 8.73
N VAL A 252 52.29 9.16 9.87
CA VAL A 252 52.82 9.45 11.20
C VAL A 252 54.15 8.72 11.47
N GLN A 253 54.27 7.44 11.07
CA GLN A 253 55.52 6.69 11.20
C GLN A 253 56.63 7.30 10.32
N LYS A 254 56.29 7.76 9.12
CA LYS A 254 57.24 8.43 8.20
C LYS A 254 57.71 9.75 8.80
N MET A 255 56.82 10.57 9.36
CA MET A 255 57.21 11.80 10.08
C MET A 255 58.11 11.49 11.28
N ARG A 256 57.80 10.45 12.06
CA ARG A 256 58.61 10.06 13.22
C ARG A 256 60.04 9.66 12.84
N LYS A 257 60.24 9.02 11.69
CA LYS A 257 61.58 8.69 11.17
C LYS A 257 62.35 9.92 10.65
N MET A 258 61.65 10.97 10.23
CA MET A 258 62.27 12.24 9.79
C MET A 258 62.64 13.16 10.97
N ILE A 259 62.04 12.96 12.15
CA ILE A 259 62.32 13.72 13.39
C ILE A 259 63.27 12.93 14.32
N GLN A 260 64.12 12.05 13.79
CA GLN A 260 65.20 11.44 14.57
C GLN A 260 66.54 12.14 14.27
N PRO A 261 66.99 13.11 15.09
CA PRO A 261 68.38 13.56 15.09
C PRO A 261 69.26 12.50 15.76
N GLY A 262 70.48 12.36 15.26
CA GLY A 262 71.47 11.43 15.78
C GLY A 262 71.86 11.66 17.24
N ALA A 263 72.19 10.55 17.89
CA ALA A 263 73.09 10.34 19.02
C ALA A 263 72.96 11.22 20.29
N THR A 264 72.70 10.58 21.44
CA THR A 264 73.54 10.82 22.64
C THR A 264 73.60 9.60 23.56
N LYS A 265 74.81 9.38 24.06
CA LYS A 265 75.29 8.35 24.99
C LYS A 265 74.69 8.47 26.40
N THR A 266 74.54 7.30 27.03
CA THR A 266 74.82 6.95 28.45
C THR A 266 74.28 7.85 29.57
N ILE A 267 73.38 7.31 30.42
CA ILE A 267 73.54 7.29 31.89
C ILE A 267 72.95 5.98 32.46
N THR A 268 73.81 5.27 33.18
CA THR A 268 73.59 4.13 34.09
C THR A 268 72.77 4.49 35.33
N ASN A 269 71.87 3.59 35.76
CA ASN A 269 71.59 3.17 37.16
C ASN A 269 70.39 2.20 37.12
N ALA A 270 70.60 0.89 37.25
CA ALA A 270 70.67 0.08 38.47
C ALA A 270 69.32 -0.65 38.72
N PRO A 271 69.34 -1.89 39.22
CA PRO A 271 68.21 -2.81 39.12
C PRO A 271 67.36 -2.83 40.39
N GLU A 272 66.04 -2.91 40.25
CA GLU A 272 65.18 -3.41 41.31
C GLU A 272 64.19 -4.43 40.76
N THR A 273 64.42 -5.65 41.22
CA THR A 273 63.56 -6.83 41.18
C THR A 273 62.30 -6.57 42.01
N ILE A 274 61.15 -7.19 41.67
CA ILE A 274 60.23 -7.92 42.59
C ILE A 274 58.81 -8.09 41.97
N VAL A 275 58.44 -9.37 41.75
CA VAL A 275 57.17 -10.08 42.08
C VAL A 275 55.90 -9.66 41.32
N GLU A 276 55.28 -10.47 40.46
CA GLU A 276 54.57 -11.77 40.64
C GLU A 276 53.27 -11.70 41.48
N ALA A 277 52.12 -11.71 40.81
CA ALA A 277 50.79 -12.21 41.24
C ALA A 277 49.83 -11.88 40.07
N THR A 278 49.17 -12.76 39.31
CA THR A 278 48.42 -14.01 39.58
C THR A 278 47.26 -13.84 40.56
N GLU A 279 46.07 -13.56 40.01
CA GLU A 279 44.70 -13.89 40.46
C GLU A 279 43.83 -13.51 39.24
N THR A 280 43.09 -14.33 38.47
CA THR A 280 42.18 -15.46 38.72
C THR A 280 41.36 -15.33 39.98
N VAL A 281 40.08 -14.94 39.85
CA VAL A 281 38.90 -15.66 40.37
C VAL A 281 37.62 -15.11 39.71
N ALA A 282 36.77 -16.06 39.28
CA ALA A 282 35.32 -16.02 39.00
C ALA A 282 34.78 -15.21 37.81
#